data_AF-A0A3E1EK57-F1
#
_entry.id   AF-A0A3E1EK57-F1
#
_cell.length_a   1.000
_cell.length_b   1.000
_cell.length_c   1.000
_cell.angle_alpha   90.00
_cell.angle_beta   90.00
_cell.angle_gamma   90.00
#
_symmetry.space_group_name_H-M   'P 1'
#
loop_
_entity.id
_entity.type
_entity.pdbx_description
1 polymer ?
#
loop_
_entity_poly.entity_id
_entity_poly.type
_entity_poly.pdbx_seq_one_letter_code
_entity_poly.pdbx_strand_id
1 'polypeptide(L)'
;MIPTHPVIKQWLDLSEALRVAAYSGARRVHLALRPRRTQSYRTRRPGTESPMWNVCATMFRRALQPYGAKARLARYLGIPRQRLNDFLKGRSRLPDAELTLRLLHWLTELRSGRDVSL
;
A
#
# COMPACT_ATOMS: atom_id res chain seq x y z
N MET A 1 -6.43 -20.41 -22.23
CA MET A 1 -5.65 -19.37 -21.52
C MET A 1 -4.45 -19.04 -22.39
N ILE A 2 -4.28 -17.77 -22.77
CA ILE A 2 -3.09 -17.35 -23.54
C ILE A 2 -1.90 -17.37 -22.59
N PRO A 3 -0.78 -18.04 -22.90
CA PRO A 3 0.41 -17.99 -22.07
C PRO A 3 0.94 -16.56 -22.03
N THR A 4 0.80 -15.92 -20.87
CA THR A 4 1.29 -14.55 -20.65
C THR A 4 2.77 -14.58 -20.26
N HIS A 5 3.58 -13.77 -20.94
CA HIS A 5 4.98 -13.59 -20.60
C HIS A 5 5.13 -13.14 -19.12
N PRO A 6 6.13 -13.64 -18.36
CA PRO A 6 6.28 -13.37 -16.93
C PRO A 6 6.32 -11.89 -16.58
N VAL A 7 6.98 -11.06 -17.40
CA VAL A 7 7.02 -9.60 -17.20
C VAL A 7 5.62 -9.00 -17.32
N ILE A 8 4.84 -9.42 -18.31
CA ILE A 8 3.47 -8.92 -18.51
C ILE A 8 2.59 -9.35 -17.34
N LYS A 9 2.76 -10.58 -16.85
CA LYS A 9 2.05 -11.08 -15.68
C LYS A 9 2.30 -10.22 -14.43
N GLN A 10 3.54 -9.79 -14.18
CA GLN A 10 3.85 -8.91 -13.04
C GLN A 10 3.10 -7.56 -13.13
N TRP A 11 3.05 -6.96 -14.30
CA TRP A 11 2.30 -5.71 -14.52
C TRP A 11 0.79 -5.91 -14.33
N LEU A 12 0.24 -7.03 -14.81
CA LEU A 12 -1.16 -7.38 -14.60
C LEU A 12 -1.47 -7.57 -13.11
N ASP A 13 -0.64 -8.31 -12.38
CA ASP A 13 -0.81 -8.54 -10.94
C ASP A 13 -0.74 -7.22 -10.14
N LEU A 14 0.16 -6.30 -10.50
CA LEU A 14 0.24 -4.96 -9.92
C LEU A 14 -0.99 -4.11 -10.23
N SER A 15 -1.43 -4.11 -11.50
CA SER A 15 -2.62 -3.35 -11.93
C SER A 15 -3.87 -3.84 -11.21
N GLU A 16 -4.00 -5.16 -10.99
CA GLU A 16 -5.12 -5.75 -10.27
C GLU A 16 -5.09 -5.38 -8.79
N ALA A 17 -3.92 -5.43 -8.13
CA ALA A 17 -3.78 -4.98 -6.75
C ALA A 17 -4.17 -3.49 -6.58
N LEU A 18 -3.76 -2.64 -7.51
CA LEU A 18 -4.13 -1.22 -7.54
C LEU A 18 -5.64 -1.03 -7.73
N ARG A 19 -6.23 -1.75 -8.69
CA ARG A 19 -7.67 -1.72 -8.98
C ARG A 19 -8.48 -2.14 -7.76
N VAL A 20 -8.14 -3.27 -7.13
CA VAL A 20 -8.83 -3.77 -5.93
C VAL A 20 -8.77 -2.73 -4.80
N ALA A 21 -7.60 -2.13 -4.56
CA ALA A 21 -7.45 -1.10 -3.53
C ALA A 21 -8.31 0.14 -3.82
N ALA A 22 -8.31 0.61 -5.08
CA ALA A 22 -9.08 1.78 -5.51
C ALA A 22 -10.59 1.54 -5.37
N TYR A 23 -11.11 0.45 -5.95
CA TYR A 23 -12.55 0.14 -5.91
C TYR A 23 -13.05 -0.16 -4.50
N SER A 24 -12.30 -0.95 -3.72
CA SER A 24 -12.67 -1.25 -2.33
C SER A 24 -12.66 0.01 -1.45
N GLY A 25 -11.72 0.92 -1.73
CA GLY A 25 -11.66 2.23 -1.09
C GLY A 25 -12.86 3.09 -1.47
N ALA A 26 -13.12 3.28 -2.77
CA ALA A 26 -14.19 4.13 -3.29
C ALA A 26 -15.58 3.73 -2.77
N ARG A 27 -15.88 2.41 -2.71
CA ARG A 27 -17.14 1.92 -2.11
C ARG A 27 -17.34 2.37 -0.66
N ARG A 28 -16.26 2.54 0.10
CA ARG A 28 -16.30 2.99 1.50
C ARG A 28 -16.41 4.52 1.62
N VAL A 29 -15.94 5.27 0.62
CA VAL A 29 -16.06 6.73 0.56
C VAL A 29 -17.50 7.16 0.41
N HIS A 30 -18.25 6.52 -0.50
CA HIS A 30 -19.66 6.85 -0.73
C HIS A 30 -20.52 6.82 0.54
N LEU A 31 -20.13 6.02 1.54
CA LEU A 31 -20.80 5.92 2.84
C LEU A 31 -20.40 7.00 3.85
N ALA A 32 -19.30 7.73 3.61
CA ALA A 32 -18.63 8.58 4.60
C ALA A 32 -18.52 10.07 4.20
N LEU A 33 -19.09 10.47 3.06
CA LEU A 33 -18.98 11.83 2.52
C LEU A 33 -19.82 12.85 3.31
N ARG A 34 -19.30 13.30 4.46
CA ARG A 34 -19.52 14.68 4.90
C ARG A 34 -18.23 15.47 4.64
N PRO A 35 -18.23 16.43 3.70
CA PRO A 35 -17.03 17.21 3.40
C PRO A 35 -16.64 18.03 4.63
N ARG A 36 -15.52 17.68 5.27
CA ARG A 36 -14.93 18.49 6.33
C ARG A 36 -13.94 19.46 5.69
N ARG A 37 -14.20 20.76 5.84
CA ARG A 37 -13.29 21.83 5.38
C ARG A 37 -11.88 21.55 5.89
N THR A 38 -10.99 21.15 5.00
CA THR A 38 -9.59 20.85 5.35
C THR A 38 -8.81 22.13 5.16
N GLN A 39 -8.06 22.58 6.18
CA GLN A 39 -7.12 23.67 6.00
C GLN A 39 -6.05 23.23 4.98
N SER A 40 -5.84 24.03 3.94
CA SER A 40 -4.75 23.81 2.98
C SER A 40 -3.40 23.91 3.70
N TYR A 41 -2.35 23.34 3.09
CA TYR A 41 -0.95 23.37 3.57
C TYR A 41 -0.56 22.45 4.73
N ARG A 42 -1.40 21.49 5.16
CA ARG A 42 -0.98 20.44 6.11
C ARG A 42 -0.59 19.15 5.39
N THR A 43 0.51 18.52 5.84
CA THR A 43 0.91 17.17 5.41
C THR A 43 -0.28 16.22 5.51
N ARG A 44 -0.67 15.59 4.39
CA ARG A 44 -1.82 14.68 4.37
C ARG A 44 -1.57 13.51 5.31
N ARG A 45 -2.53 13.29 6.21
CA ARG A 45 -2.54 12.15 7.14
C ARG A 45 -3.56 11.11 6.67
N PRO A 46 -3.30 9.81 6.89
CA PRO A 46 -4.29 8.79 6.62
C PRO A 46 -5.61 9.06 7.35
N GLY A 47 -6.72 9.01 6.63
CA GLY A 47 -8.07 9.29 7.14
C GLY A 47 -9.15 8.87 6.14
N THR A 48 -10.40 9.33 6.34
CA THR A 48 -11.52 9.05 5.41
C THR A 48 -11.20 9.49 3.98
N GLU A 49 -10.45 10.59 3.84
CA GLU A 49 -10.00 11.16 2.57
C GLU A 49 -8.88 10.37 1.88
N SER A 50 -8.34 9.31 2.50
CA SER A 50 -7.32 8.42 1.91
C SER A 50 -7.82 6.96 1.83
N PRO A 51 -8.96 6.71 1.17
CA PRO A 51 -9.66 5.44 1.22
C PRO A 51 -8.88 4.27 0.61
N MET A 52 -8.24 4.51 -0.54
CA MET A 52 -7.38 3.53 -1.20
C MET A 52 -6.21 3.13 -0.30
N TRP A 53 -5.51 4.12 0.27
CA TRP A 53 -4.40 3.87 1.19
C TRP A 53 -4.84 3.06 2.41
N ASN A 54 -6.01 3.32 2.97
CA ASN A 54 -6.51 2.57 4.13
C ASN A 54 -6.69 1.07 3.82
N VAL A 55 -7.11 0.74 2.59
CA VAL A 55 -7.19 -0.64 2.09
C VAL A 55 -5.79 -1.22 1.94
N CYS A 56 -4.88 -0.52 1.26
CA CYS A 56 -3.49 -0.96 1.08
C CYS A 56 -2.78 -1.21 2.42
N ALA A 57 -2.87 -0.27 3.37
CA ALA A 57 -2.28 -0.38 4.70
C ALA A 57 -2.82 -1.59 5.48
N THR A 58 -4.06 -2.01 5.22
CA THR A 58 -4.61 -3.23 5.81
C THR A 58 -4.02 -4.48 5.18
N MET A 59 -3.85 -4.50 3.85
CA MET A 59 -3.17 -5.60 3.16
C MET A 59 -1.71 -5.73 3.60
N PHE A 60 -0.97 -4.62 3.69
CA PHE A 60 0.43 -4.62 4.13
C PHE A 60 0.58 -5.09 5.56
N ARG A 61 -0.29 -4.64 6.49
CA ARG A 61 -0.24 -5.10 7.89
C ARG A 61 -0.45 -6.61 8.03
N ARG A 62 -1.29 -7.21 7.18
CA ARG A 62 -1.47 -8.67 7.15
C ARG A 62 -0.23 -9.38 6.62
N ALA A 63 0.35 -8.88 5.52
CA ALA A 63 1.57 -9.44 4.94
C ALA A 63 2.80 -9.32 5.86
N LEU A 64 2.84 -8.30 6.72
CA LEU A 64 3.96 -8.01 7.63
C LEU A 64 3.83 -8.63 9.03
N GLN A 65 2.92 -9.58 9.23
CA GLN A 65 2.81 -10.32 10.49
C GLN A 65 4.05 -11.15 10.85
N PRO A 66 4.73 -11.83 9.90
CA PRO A 66 5.91 -12.62 10.24
C PRO A 66 7.02 -11.80 10.89
N TYR A 67 7.70 -12.39 11.88
CA TYR A 67 8.77 -11.71 12.60
C TYR A 67 9.88 -11.24 11.64
N GLY A 68 10.38 -10.03 11.87
CA GLY A 68 11.43 -9.43 11.03
C GLY A 68 11.00 -8.96 9.63
N ALA A 69 9.80 -9.31 9.12
CA ALA A 69 9.35 -8.92 7.77
C ALA A 69 9.36 -7.39 7.57
N LYS A 70 8.98 -6.64 8.61
CA LYS A 70 9.01 -5.17 8.58
C LYS A 70 10.42 -4.60 8.45
N ALA A 71 11.42 -5.22 9.08
CA ALA A 71 12.80 -4.76 8.99
C ALA A 71 13.41 -5.07 7.62
N ARG A 72 13.09 -6.24 7.05
CA ARG A 72 13.45 -6.61 5.68
C ARG A 72 12.86 -5.65 4.65
N LEU A 73 11.55 -5.42 4.72
CA LEU A 73 10.88 -4.47 3.84
C LEU A 73 11.43 -3.05 3.95
N ALA A 74 11.72 -2.58 5.17
CA ALA A 74 12.30 -1.25 5.36
C ALA A 74 13.68 -1.11 4.67
N ARG A 75 14.53 -2.14 4.75
CA ARG A 75 15.82 -2.19 4.04
C ARG A 75 15.63 -2.17 2.52
N TYR A 76 14.73 -3.02 1.99
CA TYR A 76 14.41 -3.06 0.56
C TYR A 76 13.92 -1.71 0.04
N LEU A 77 13.06 -1.03 0.80
CA LEU A 77 12.53 0.28 0.43
C LEU A 77 13.54 1.43 0.61
N GLY A 78 14.71 1.19 1.21
CA GLY A 78 15.70 2.22 1.51
C GLY A 78 15.21 3.24 2.55
N ILE A 79 14.33 2.83 3.48
CA ILE A 79 13.74 3.73 4.48
C ILE A 79 13.94 3.24 5.92
N PRO A 80 13.99 4.16 6.90
CA PRO A 80 13.97 3.77 8.31
C PRO A 80 12.71 2.96 8.66
N ARG A 81 12.87 1.88 9.45
CA ARG A 81 11.77 1.06 9.96
C ARG A 81 10.70 1.89 10.68
N GLN A 82 11.12 2.96 11.35
CA GLN A 82 10.21 3.87 12.03
C GLN A 82 9.26 4.56 11.05
N ARG A 83 9.74 5.02 9.88
CA ARG A 83 8.80 5.64 8.92
C ARG A 83 7.84 4.65 8.29
N LEU A 84 8.23 3.38 8.12
CA LEU A 84 7.28 2.33 7.74
C LEU A 84 6.22 2.11 8.83
N ASN A 85 6.58 2.28 10.11
CA ASN A 85 5.63 2.24 11.21
C ASN A 85 4.65 3.42 11.17
N ASP A 86 5.16 4.61 10.90
CA ASP A 86 4.36 5.84 10.81
C ASP A 86 3.28 5.76 9.74
N PHE A 87 3.59 5.14 8.60
CA PHE A 87 2.62 4.90 7.52
C PHE A 87 1.54 3.88 7.91
N LEU A 88 1.93 2.75 8.51
CA LEU A 88 1.06 1.59 8.68
C LEU A 88 0.30 1.56 10.00
N LYS A 89 0.99 1.83 11.12
CA LYS A 89 0.43 1.76 12.49
C LYS A 89 0.17 3.16 13.04
N GLY A 90 1.15 4.06 12.92
CA GLY A 90 1.08 5.41 13.48
C GLY A 90 0.04 6.30 12.79
N ARG A 91 -0.25 6.04 11.51
CA ARG A 91 -1.15 6.86 10.68
C ARG A 91 -0.84 8.36 10.76
N SER A 92 0.42 8.71 10.94
CA SER A 92 0.87 10.10 11.13
C SER A 92 1.20 10.79 9.82
N ARG A 93 1.40 10.02 8.75
CA ARG A 93 1.85 10.46 7.42
C ARG A 93 1.39 9.49 6.35
N LEU A 94 1.17 10.00 5.13
CA LEU A 94 0.98 9.19 3.93
C LEU A 94 2.32 9.00 3.22
N PRO A 95 2.58 7.83 2.62
CA PRO A 95 3.69 7.68 1.70
C PRO A 95 3.42 8.47 0.42
N ASP A 96 4.49 8.82 -0.27
CA ASP A 96 4.40 9.34 -1.63
C ASP A 96 3.93 8.24 -2.62
N ALA A 97 3.68 8.65 -3.85
CA ALA A 97 3.18 7.75 -4.89
C ALA A 97 4.19 6.64 -5.23
N GLU A 98 5.48 6.99 -5.34
CA GLU A 98 6.54 6.04 -5.69
C GLU A 98 6.68 4.94 -4.64
N LEU A 99 6.77 5.31 -3.37
CA LEU A 99 6.87 4.39 -2.25
C LEU A 99 5.62 3.52 -2.14
N THR A 100 4.44 4.07 -2.47
CA THR A 100 3.20 3.30 -2.56
C THR A 100 3.28 2.24 -3.66
N LEU A 101 3.79 2.58 -4.84
CA LEU A 101 3.98 1.63 -5.94
C LEU A 101 4.99 0.54 -5.58
N ARG A 102 6.13 0.91 -4.97
CA ARG A 102 7.14 -0.06 -4.49
C ARG A 102 6.55 -1.02 -3.44
N LEU A 103 5.71 -0.53 -2.53
CA LEU A 103 5.02 -1.36 -1.55
C LEU A 103 4.03 -2.33 -2.20
N LEU A 104 3.27 -1.88 -3.20
CA LEU A 104 2.34 -2.73 -3.94
C LEU A 104 3.09 -3.80 -4.75
N HIS A 105 4.20 -3.43 -5.40
CA HIS A 105 5.06 -4.36 -6.13
C HIS A 105 5.63 -5.45 -5.19
N TRP A 106 6.16 -5.06 -4.03
CA TRP A 106 6.61 -6.02 -3.03
C TRP A 106 5.47 -6.98 -2.61
N LEU A 107 4.27 -6.47 -2.39
CA LEU A 107 3.11 -7.29 -2.00
C LEU A 107 2.71 -8.28 -3.11
N THR A 108 2.78 -7.90 -4.38
CA THR A 108 2.45 -8.78 -5.52
C THR A 108 3.48 -9.88 -5.70
N GLU A 109 4.76 -9.56 -5.53
CA GLU A 109 5.84 -10.56 -5.56
C GLU A 109 5.71 -11.53 -4.39
N LEU A 110 5.47 -11.02 -3.17
CA LEU A 110 5.28 -11.85 -1.98
C LEU A 110 4.11 -12.83 -2.16
N ARG A 111 3.00 -12.39 -2.75
CA ARG A 111 1.84 -13.26 -3.08
C ARG A 111 2.14 -14.28 -4.16
N SER A 112 3.10 -13.98 -5.04
CA SER A 112 3.60 -14.91 -6.06
C SER A 112 4.63 -15.90 -5.50
N GLY A 113 4.88 -15.88 -4.18
CA GLY A 113 5.84 -16.75 -3.51
C GLY A 113 7.29 -16.24 -3.55
N ARG A 114 7.54 -15.04 -4.07
CA ARG A 114 8.87 -14.43 -4.15
C ARG A 114 8.95 -13.22 -3.21
N ASP A 115 9.72 -13.34 -2.14
CA ASP A 115 9.96 -12.19 -1.26
C ASP A 115 11.17 -11.40 -1.75
N VAL A 116 10.92 -10.33 -2.51
CA VAL A 116 11.99 -9.43 -3.02
C VAL A 116 12.70 -8.62 -1.93
N SER A 117 12.28 -8.76 -0.66
CA SER A 117 12.93 -8.12 0.49
C SER A 117 13.88 -9.05 1.26
N LEU A 118 13.99 -10.31 0.85
CA LEU A 118 15.02 -11.25 1.29
C LEU A 118 16.31 -11.03 0.50
#